data_AF-A0AA42YP76-F1
#
_entry.id   AF-A0AA42YP76-F1
#
_cell.length_a   1.000
_cell.length_b   1.000
_cell.length_c   1.000
_cell.angle_alpha   90.00
_cell.angle_beta   90.00
_cell.angle_gamma   90.00
#
_symmetry.space_group_name_H-M   'P 1'
#
loop_
_entity.id
_entity.type
_entity.pdbx_description
1 polymer ?
#
loop_
_entity_poly.entity_id
_entity_poly.type
_entity_poly.pdbx_seq_one_letter_code
_entity_poly.pdbx_strand_id
1 'polypeptide(L)'
;MLYSIGYQLLENIEILQDILQEKGIKILLDVRSRPYSRKGSFNKKVLESFLPAVGIEYNWVGEILGGFSEIDEDDIRKLAGWQKDRVVCLMCMEVDPDRCHRKNDIAERLKKYGVSVHHIVNG
;
A
#
# COMPACT_ATOMS: atom_id res chain seq x y z
N MET A 1 12.91 -0.93 -3.29
CA MET A 1 12.23 -2.15 -2.79
C MET A 1 10.82 -1.78 -2.40
N LEU A 2 9.82 -2.47 -2.95
CA LEU A 2 8.42 -2.13 -2.73
C LEU A 2 7.76 -3.23 -1.90
N TYR A 3 7.08 -2.83 -0.84
CA TYR A 3 6.31 -3.71 0.04
C TYR A 3 4.82 -3.62 -0.27
N SER A 4 4.04 -4.57 0.22
CA SER A 4 2.60 -4.40 0.27
C SER A 4 1.97 -5.08 1.48
N ILE A 5 0.90 -4.52 2.01
CA ILE A 5 0.19 -5.03 3.19
C ILE A 5 -1.32 -4.97 3.03
N GLY A 6 -2.01 -6.07 3.38
CA GLY A 6 -3.47 -6.12 3.49
C GLY A 6 -3.88 -5.77 4.91
N TYR A 7 -4.65 -4.69 5.12
CA TYR A 7 -4.92 -4.23 6.49
C TYR A 7 -6.00 -5.05 7.23
N GLN A 8 -6.75 -5.90 6.53
CA GLN A 8 -7.95 -6.51 7.08
C GLN A 8 -7.69 -7.48 8.26
N LEU A 9 -6.52 -8.12 8.37
CA LEU A 9 -6.15 -8.89 9.57
C LEU A 9 -5.56 -8.04 10.70
N LEU A 10 -5.17 -6.80 10.43
CA LEU A 10 -4.58 -5.93 11.45
C LEU A 10 -5.67 -5.46 12.42
N GLU A 11 -5.46 -5.68 13.72
CA GLU A 11 -6.46 -5.33 14.73
C GLU A 11 -6.61 -3.82 14.89
N ASN A 12 -5.49 -3.10 14.86
CA ASN A 12 -5.43 -1.65 15.05
C ASN A 12 -4.30 -1.00 14.22
N ILE A 13 -4.25 0.33 14.25
CA ILE A 13 -3.30 1.12 13.43
C ILE A 13 -1.87 1.06 13.99
N GLU A 14 -1.72 0.76 15.28
CA GLU A 14 -0.44 0.60 15.96
C GLU A 14 0.32 -0.63 15.43
N ILE A 15 -0.37 -1.76 15.22
CA ILE A 15 0.23 -2.93 14.56
C ILE A 15 0.71 -2.57 13.15
N LEU A 16 -0.07 -1.78 12.40
CA LEU A 16 0.37 -1.30 11.09
C LEU A 16 1.65 -0.47 11.23
N GLN A 17 1.68 0.49 12.15
CA GLN A 17 2.87 1.31 12.41
C GLN A 17 4.09 0.44 12.72
N ASP A 18 3.98 -0.51 13.65
CA ASP A 18 5.10 -1.34 14.08
C ASP A 18 5.71 -2.11 12.91
N ILE A 19 4.86 -2.72 12.07
CA ILE A 19 5.29 -3.41 10.85
C ILE A 19 6.01 -2.47 9.88
N LEU A 20 5.46 -1.27 9.67
CA LEU A 20 6.06 -0.29 8.76
C LEU A 20 7.43 0.17 9.29
N GLN A 21 7.56 0.42 10.59
CA GLN A 21 8.80 0.84 11.23
C GLN A 21 9.86 -0.27 11.22
N GLU A 22 9.48 -1.52 11.53
CA GLU A 22 10.39 -2.67 11.52
C GLU A 22 11.01 -2.89 10.13
N LYS A 23 10.22 -2.70 9.05
CA LYS A 23 10.71 -2.80 7.66
C LYS A 23 11.36 -1.51 7.15
N GLY A 24 11.45 -0.46 7.97
CA GLY A 24 12.02 0.83 7.58
C GLY A 24 11.21 1.56 6.51
N ILE A 25 9.92 1.24 6.35
CA ILE A 25 9.02 1.88 5.40
C ILE A 25 8.80 3.33 5.79
N LYS A 26 8.96 4.23 4.82
CA LYS A 26 8.79 5.68 5.01
C LYS A 26 7.53 6.22 4.36
N ILE A 27 6.96 5.49 3.42
CA ILE A 27 5.76 5.90 2.67
C ILE A 27 4.77 4.75 2.59
N LEU A 28 3.54 5.00 3.05
CA LEU A 28 2.40 4.14 2.83
C LEU A 28 1.53 4.72 1.70
N LEU A 29 1.43 4.01 0.60
CA LEU A 29 0.54 4.32 -0.51
C LEU A 29 -0.75 3.51 -0.38
N ASP A 30 -1.85 4.20 -0.13
CA ASP A 30 -3.17 3.59 -0.03
C ASP A 30 -3.79 3.49 -1.43
N VAL A 31 -3.82 2.27 -1.98
CA VAL A 31 -4.38 1.97 -3.30
C VAL A 31 -5.86 1.57 -3.22
N ARG A 32 -6.52 1.71 -2.06
CA ARG A 32 -7.95 1.42 -1.94
C ARG A 32 -8.73 2.48 -2.72
N SER A 33 -9.56 2.06 -3.67
CA SER A 33 -10.42 2.98 -4.42
C SER A 33 -11.36 3.78 -3.50
N ARG A 34 -11.76 3.19 -2.36
CA ARG A 34 -12.50 3.86 -1.30
C ARG A 34 -11.78 3.63 0.03
N PRO A 35 -11.05 4.62 0.58
CA PRO A 35 -10.26 4.45 1.80
C PRO A 35 -11.13 4.59 3.07
N TYR A 36 -12.26 3.90 3.06
CA TYR A 36 -13.20 3.77 4.18
C TYR A 36 -13.20 2.33 4.67
N SER A 37 -13.23 2.16 5.99
CA SER A 37 -13.12 0.88 6.68
C SER A 37 -14.12 0.80 7.83
N ARG A 38 -14.68 -0.40 8.05
CA ARG A 38 -15.44 -0.69 9.28
C ARG A 38 -14.57 -0.63 10.54
N LYS A 39 -13.26 -0.89 10.39
CA LYS A 39 -12.25 -0.61 11.41
C LYS A 39 -11.87 0.86 11.30
N GLY A 40 -12.49 1.71 12.14
CA GLY A 40 -12.41 3.16 12.02
C GLY A 40 -10.98 3.73 12.05
N SER A 41 -10.04 3.05 12.71
CA SER A 41 -8.61 3.39 12.74
C SER A 41 -7.94 3.33 11.36
N PHE A 42 -8.49 2.58 10.41
CA PHE A 42 -7.97 2.48 9.03
C PHE A 42 -8.70 3.38 8.03
N ASN A 43 -9.51 4.33 8.51
CA ASN A 43 -10.09 5.36 7.65
C ASN A 43 -9.02 6.37 7.22
N LYS A 44 -9.12 6.89 5.99
CA LYS A 44 -8.20 7.88 5.43
C LYS A 44 -7.81 8.97 6.43
N LYS A 45 -8.79 9.64 7.04
CA LYS A 45 -8.57 10.75 7.97
C LYS A 45 -7.68 10.38 9.16
N VAL A 46 -7.83 9.16 9.68
CA VAL A 46 -7.04 8.68 10.82
C VAL A 46 -5.61 8.37 10.38
N LEU A 47 -5.45 7.66 9.26
CA LEU A 47 -4.13 7.33 8.70
C LEU A 47 -3.33 8.59 8.34
N GLU A 48 -4.01 9.56 7.72
CA GLU A 48 -3.46 10.86 7.31
C GLU A 48 -3.02 11.71 8.50
N SER A 49 -3.66 11.57 9.67
CA SER A 49 -3.22 12.24 10.90
C SER A 49 -2.14 11.46 11.68
N PHE A 50 -2.25 10.14 11.73
CA PHE A 50 -1.49 9.30 12.65
C PHE A 50 -0.11 8.95 12.12
N LEU A 51 -0.01 8.53 10.85
CA LEU A 51 1.24 8.06 10.26
C LEU A 51 2.30 9.17 10.15
N PRO A 52 1.96 10.41 9.73
CA PRO A 52 2.96 11.48 9.68
C PRO A 52 3.53 11.86 11.04
N ALA A 53 2.72 11.74 12.11
CA ALA A 53 3.16 12.01 13.48
C ALA A 53 4.27 11.05 13.96
N VAL A 54 4.39 9.88 13.33
CA VAL A 54 5.42 8.87 13.61
C VAL A 54 6.46 8.74 12.50
N GLY A 55 6.53 9.73 11.60
CA GLY A 55 7.54 9.82 10.55
C GLY A 55 7.28 8.94 9.33
N ILE A 56 6.03 8.54 9.10
CA ILE A 56 5.59 7.77 7.92
C ILE A 56 4.67 8.64 7.08
N GLU A 57 5.05 8.92 5.84
CA GLU A 57 4.23 9.63 4.88
C GLU A 57 3.04 8.74 4.46
N TYR A 58 1.83 9.32 4.43
CA TYR A 58 0.64 8.64 3.94
C TYR A 58 0.13 9.35 2.68
N ASN A 59 0.01 8.62 1.58
CA ASN A 59 -0.58 9.13 0.35
C ASN A 59 -1.69 8.19 -0.11
N TRP A 60 -2.87 8.76 -0.35
CA TRP A 60 -3.95 8.02 -1.01
C TRP A 60 -3.84 8.19 -2.52
N VAL A 61 -3.72 7.06 -3.22
CA VAL A 61 -3.55 7.00 -4.70
C VAL A 61 -4.60 6.07 -5.33
N GLY A 62 -5.70 5.82 -4.63
CA GLY A 62 -6.79 4.96 -5.09
C GLY A 62 -7.59 5.52 -6.27
N GLU A 63 -7.42 6.80 -6.63
CA GLU A 63 -8.01 7.37 -7.86
C GLU A 63 -7.28 6.87 -9.12
N ILE A 64 -5.99 6.56 -9.00
CA ILE A 64 -5.11 6.13 -10.10
C ILE A 64 -4.92 4.62 -10.09
N LEU A 65 -4.66 4.06 -8.90
CA LEU A 65 -4.26 2.67 -8.69
C LEU A 65 -5.37 1.81 -8.04
N GLY A 66 -6.57 2.36 -7.89
CA GLY A 66 -7.72 1.66 -7.33
C GLY A 66 -8.31 0.64 -8.30
N GLY A 67 -8.82 -0.48 -7.77
CA GLY A 67 -9.35 -1.59 -8.56
C GLY A 67 -10.73 -1.38 -9.21
N PHE A 68 -11.23 -0.13 -9.32
CA PHE A 68 -12.50 0.15 -10.01
C PHE A 68 -12.33 0.71 -11.44
N SER A 69 -11.10 0.95 -11.87
CA SER A 69 -10.77 1.44 -13.21
C SER A 69 -9.55 0.71 -13.76
N GLU A 70 -9.39 0.73 -15.07
CA GLU A 70 -8.16 0.27 -15.72
C GLU A 70 -6.99 1.14 -15.25
N ILE A 71 -5.91 0.51 -14.78
CA ILE A 71 -4.71 1.23 -14.35
C ILE A 71 -3.84 1.47 -15.58
N ASP A 72 -3.55 2.73 -15.89
CA ASP A 72 -2.66 3.09 -16.99
C ASP A 72 -1.25 2.52 -16.78
N GLU A 73 -0.63 2.04 -17.86
CA GLU A 73 0.74 1.54 -17.84
C GLU A 73 1.76 2.62 -17.46
N ASP A 74 1.49 3.88 -17.81
CA ASP A 74 2.32 5.01 -17.38
C ASP A 74 2.29 5.21 -15.86
N ASP A 75 1.18 4.91 -15.20
CA ASP A 75 1.09 5.02 -13.74
C ASP A 75 1.84 3.88 -13.03
N ILE A 76 1.85 2.68 -13.61
CA ILE A 76 2.74 1.60 -13.16
C ILE A 76 4.21 2.01 -13.32
N ARG A 77 4.57 2.60 -14.46
CA ARG A 77 5.94 3.08 -14.72
C ARG A 77 6.36 4.18 -13.74
N LYS A 78 5.47 5.11 -13.41
CA LYS A 78 5.72 6.14 -12.38
C LYS A 78 5.93 5.51 -11.00
N LEU A 79 5.08 4.55 -10.61
CA LEU A 79 5.22 3.82 -9.35
C LEU A 79 6.57 3.07 -9.27
N ALA A 80 7.01 2.47 -10.37
CA ALA A 80 8.34 1.84 -10.47
C ALA A 80 9.49 2.84 -10.27
N GLY A 81 9.28 4.12 -10.63
CA GLY A 81 10.23 5.20 -10.38
C GLY A 81 10.28 5.66 -8.92
N TRP A 82 9.15 5.65 -8.21
CA TRP A 82 9.05 6.13 -6.82
C TRP A 82 9.88 5.32 -5.82
N GLN A 83 10.14 4.06 -6.12
CA GLN A 83 10.89 3.16 -5.24
C GLN A 83 12.42 3.32 -5.32
N LYS A 84 12.95 4.19 -6.19
CA LYS A 84 14.41 4.27 -6.44
C LYS A 84 15.22 4.72 -5.23
N ASP A 85 14.64 5.53 -4.33
CA ASP A 85 15.32 6.05 -3.13
C ASP A 85 14.46 5.95 -1.86
N ARG A 86 13.29 5.30 -1.94
CA ARG A 86 12.29 5.27 -0.87
C ARG A 86 11.82 3.85 -0.60
N VAL A 87 11.67 3.51 0.68
CA VAL A 87 11.03 2.27 1.11
C VAL A 87 9.53 2.52 1.16
N VAL A 88 8.81 1.98 0.18
CA VAL A 88 7.39 2.24 -0.09
C VAL A 88 6.56 0.99 0.19
N CYS A 89 5.39 1.14 0.80
CA CYS A 89 4.43 0.05 1.00
C CYS A 89 3.07 0.36 0.38
N LEU A 90 2.53 -0.56 -0.41
CA LEU A 90 1.17 -0.49 -0.95
C LEU A 90 0.17 -1.10 0.03
N MET A 91 -0.83 -0.34 0.47
CA MET A 91 -1.90 -0.82 1.33
C MET A 91 -3.17 -1.11 0.53
N CYS A 92 -3.75 -2.30 0.73
CA CYS A 92 -5.07 -2.66 0.20
C CYS A 92 -5.94 -3.32 1.29
N MET A 93 -7.23 -3.52 1.01
CA MET A 93 -8.18 -4.17 1.92
C MET A 93 -7.89 -5.67 2.06
N GLU A 94 -7.77 -6.37 0.94
CA GLU A 94 -7.65 -7.83 0.91
C GLU A 94 -6.37 -8.34 1.57
N VAL A 95 -6.54 -9.36 2.39
CA VAL A 95 -5.46 -10.06 3.11
C VAL A 95 -4.65 -10.91 2.16
N ASP A 96 -5.35 -11.66 1.31
CA ASP A 96 -4.77 -12.57 0.35
C ASP A 96 -4.36 -11.79 -0.91
N PRO A 97 -3.05 -11.64 -1.19
CA PRO A 97 -2.60 -10.98 -2.41
C PRO A 97 -3.12 -11.70 -3.67
N ASP A 98 -3.35 -13.00 -3.62
CA ASP A 98 -3.77 -13.82 -4.78
C ASP A 98 -5.24 -13.60 -5.13
N ARG A 99 -6.01 -13.03 -4.20
CA ARG A 99 -7.42 -12.65 -4.37
C ARG A 99 -7.60 -11.14 -4.50
N CYS A 100 -6.50 -10.40 -4.65
CA CYS A 100 -6.50 -8.94 -4.72
C CYS A 100 -5.99 -8.44 -6.07
N HIS A 101 -6.60 -7.36 -6.58
CA HIS A 101 -6.11 -6.60 -7.74
C HIS A 101 -4.66 -6.09 -7.54
N ARG A 102 -4.20 -5.97 -6.29
CA ARG A 102 -2.82 -5.57 -5.96
C ARG A 102 -1.75 -6.53 -6.51
N LYS A 103 -2.01 -7.84 -6.56
CA LYS A 103 -1.06 -8.80 -7.16
C LYS A 103 -1.17 -8.77 -8.68
N ASN A 104 -2.38 -8.90 -9.19
CA ASN A 104 -2.61 -9.12 -10.63
C ASN A 104 -2.40 -7.84 -11.47
N ASP A 105 -2.76 -6.66 -10.95
CA ASP A 105 -2.76 -5.41 -11.75
C ASP A 105 -1.63 -4.44 -11.39
N ILE A 106 -0.96 -4.63 -10.25
CA ILE A 106 0.15 -3.76 -9.83
C ILE A 106 1.45 -4.55 -9.73
N ALA A 107 1.51 -5.58 -8.87
CA ALA A 107 2.75 -6.30 -8.62
C ALA A 107 3.30 -7.03 -9.87
N GLU A 108 2.46 -7.70 -10.65
CA GLU A 108 2.91 -8.37 -11.88
C GLU A 108 3.39 -7.39 -12.96
N ARG A 109 2.72 -6.24 -13.12
CA ARG A 109 3.12 -5.22 -14.10
C ARG A 109 4.40 -4.50 -13.70
N LEU A 110 4.62 -4.28 -12.40
CA LEU A 110 5.86 -3.74 -11.87
C LEU A 110 7.11 -4.61 -12.19
N LYS A 111 6.94 -5.93 -12.37
CA LYS A 111 8.06 -6.81 -12.78
C LYS A 111 8.65 -6.42 -14.14
N LYS A 112 7.84 -5.88 -15.07
CA LYS A 112 8.32 -5.40 -16.38
C LYS A 112 9.36 -4.28 -16.24
N TYR A 113 9.34 -3.57 -15.12
CA TYR A 113 10.27 -2.48 -14.80
C TYR A 113 11.36 -2.89 -13.81
N GLY A 114 11.56 -4.20 -13.60
CA GLY A 114 12.57 -4.74 -12.68
C GLY A 114 12.24 -4.51 -11.21
N VAL A 115 10.97 -4.27 -10.87
CA VAL A 115 10.54 -4.00 -9.49
C VAL A 115 9.88 -5.24 -8.90
N SER A 116 10.47 -5.78 -7.84
CA SER A 116 9.88 -6.86 -7.06
C SER A 116 9.04 -6.30 -5.91
N VAL A 117 7.85 -6.88 -5.71
CA VAL A 117 6.95 -6.55 -4.60
C VAL A 117 7.04 -7.62 -3.52
N HIS A 118 7.36 -7.20 -2.30
CA HIS A 118 7.38 -8.08 -1.13
C HIS A 118 6.05 -7.96 -0.38
N HIS A 119 5.24 -9.01 -0.43
CA HIS A 119 3.97 -9.07 0.29
C HIS A 119 4.22 -9.37 1.77
N ILE A 120 3.84 -8.43 2.64
CA ILE A 120 3.85 -8.62 4.09
C ILE A 120 2.62 -9.42 4.43
N VAL A 121 2.84 -10.67 4.83
CA VAL A 121 1.82 -11.58 5.36
C VAL A 121 2.07 -11.72 6.86
N ASN A 122 1.09 -11.37 7.68
CA ASN A 122 1.09 -11.80 9.07
C ASN A 122 0.45 -13.18 9.12
N GLY A 123 1.17 -14.15 9.67
CA GLY A 123 0.67 -15.49 9.96
C GLY A 123 -0.35 -15.52 11.07
#